data_AF-A0A2Z5G313-F1
#
_entry.id   AF-A0A2Z5G313-F1
#
_cell.length_a   1.000
_cell.length_b   1.000
_cell.length_c   1.000
_cell.angle_alpha   90.00
_cell.angle_beta   90.00
_cell.angle_gamma   90.00
#
_symmetry.space_group_name_H-M   'P 1'
#
loop_
_entity.id
_entity.type
_entity.pdbx_description
1 polymer ?
#
loop_
_entity_poly.entity_id
_entity_poly.type
_entity_poly.pdbx_seq_one_letter_code
_entity_poly.pdbx_strand_id
1 'polypeptide(L)'
;MSGDLSPQATKAQAFAEMLREETGLPVHLWDERLTTTEAHRHLHASGVAGSQHKKVVDQVAAVLILQAFLDARAIRAEQHNEAS
;
A
#
# COMPACT_ATOMS: atom_id res chain seq x y z
N MET A 1 0.52 -20.25 -7.78
CA MET A 1 1.10 -19.03 -8.39
C MET A 1 2.60 -19.17 -8.30
N SER A 2 3.29 -19.24 -9.44
CA SER A 2 4.75 -19.27 -9.50
C SER A 2 5.29 -17.99 -8.86
N GLY A 3 6.29 -18.10 -7.98
CA GLY A 3 6.88 -16.99 -7.22
C GLY A 3 7.68 -15.98 -8.06
N ASP A 4 7.40 -15.88 -9.36
CA ASP A 4 8.06 -14.95 -10.27
C ASP A 4 7.48 -13.54 -10.09
N LEU A 5 8.38 -12.57 -9.96
CA LEU A 5 8.04 -11.16 -9.87
C LEU A 5 7.30 -10.72 -11.14
N SER A 6 6.10 -10.17 -10.98
CA SER A 6 5.38 -9.57 -12.11
C SER A 6 6.15 -8.34 -12.63
N PRO A 7 6.01 -7.97 -13.91
CA PRO A 7 6.64 -6.75 -14.44
C PRO A 7 6.32 -5.48 -13.64
N GLN A 8 5.17 -5.46 -12.96
CA GLN A 8 4.75 -4.35 -12.10
C GLN A 8 5.45 -4.39 -10.75
N ALA A 9 5.67 -5.58 -10.17
CA ALA A 9 6.46 -5.74 -8.96
C ALA A 9 7.91 -5.26 -9.18
N THR A 10 8.50 -5.57 -10.34
CA THR A 10 9.85 -5.09 -10.70
C THR A 10 9.91 -3.56 -10.78
N LYS A 11 8.90 -2.91 -11.37
CA LYS A 11 8.84 -1.44 -11.42
C LYS A 11 8.70 -0.82 -10.03
N ALA A 12 7.85 -1.41 -9.18
CA ALA A 12 7.67 -0.96 -7.80
C ALA A 12 8.98 -1.07 -7.00
N GLN A 13 9.73 -2.17 -7.18
CA GLN A 13 11.05 -2.35 -6.57
C GLN A 13 12.06 -1.30 -7.04
N ALA A 14 12.17 -1.07 -8.35
CA ALA A 14 13.08 -0.06 -8.89
C ALA A 14 12.76 1.35 -8.37
N PHE A 15 11.47 1.70 -8.27
CA PHE A 15 11.04 2.96 -7.70
C PHE A 15 11.36 3.07 -6.20
N ALA A 16 11.20 1.98 -5.44
CA ALA A 16 11.57 1.95 -4.04
C ALA A 16 13.07 2.14 -3.81
N GLU A 17 13.94 1.57 -4.66
CA GLU A 17 15.38 1.82 -4.58
C GLU A 17 15.72 3.28 -4.88
N MET A 18 15.14 3.86 -5.95
CA MET A 18 15.32 5.28 -6.25
C MET A 18 14.91 6.17 -5.07
N LEU A 19 13.79 5.87 -4.40
CA LEU A 19 13.36 6.62 -3.21
C LEU A 19 14.32 6.44 -2.03
N ARG A 20 14.87 5.24 -1.82
CA ARG A 20 15.88 5.00 -0.78
C ARG A 20 17.13 5.84 -1.03
N GLU A 21 17.63 5.85 -2.26
CA GLU A 21 18.82 6.60 -2.65
C GLU A 21 18.62 8.11 -2.49
N GLU A 22 17.47 8.63 -2.92
CA GLU A 22 17.18 10.07 -2.90
C GLU A 22 16.91 10.60 -1.48
N THR A 23 16.24 9.80 -0.63
CA THR A 23 15.78 10.27 0.69
C THR A 23 16.65 9.80 1.85
N GLY A 24 17.43 8.73 1.68
CA GLY A 24 18.16 8.06 2.77
C GLY A 24 17.26 7.40 3.83
N LEU A 25 15.95 7.31 3.59
CA LEU A 25 14.98 6.75 4.54
C LEU A 25 14.67 5.27 4.23
N PRO A 26 14.29 4.47 5.25
CA PRO A 26 13.77 3.13 5.03
C PRO A 26 12.51 3.17 4.15
N VAL A 27 12.53 2.46 3.03
CA VAL A 27 11.36 2.27 2.17
C VAL A 27 10.84 0.84 2.36
N HIS A 28 9.55 0.71 2.67
CA HIS A 28 8.89 -0.58 2.84
C HIS A 28 7.98 -0.85 1.64
N LEU A 29 8.17 -1.99 0.99
CA LEU A 29 7.23 -2.46 -0.02
C LEU A 29 6.03 -3.10 0.68
N TRP A 30 4.84 -2.71 0.25
CA TRP A 30 3.58 -3.22 0.77
C TRP A 30 2.72 -3.75 -0.38
N ASP A 31 2.14 -4.93 -0.22
CA ASP A 31 1.26 -5.52 -1.23
C ASP A 31 -0.13 -4.89 -1.10
N GLU A 32 -0.50 -4.10 -2.10
CA GLU A 32 -1.78 -3.40 -2.20
C GLU A 32 -2.97 -4.35 -2.11
N ARG A 33 -2.80 -5.62 -2.49
CA ARG A 33 -3.85 -6.66 -2.43
C ARG A 33 -4.22 -7.07 -1.00
N LEU A 34 -3.40 -6.71 -0.02
CA LEU A 34 -3.70 -6.95 1.40
C LEU A 34 -4.81 -6.01 1.92
N THR A 35 -5.22 -5.02 1.14
CA THR A 35 -6.37 -4.17 1.45
C THR A 35 -7.69 -4.87 1.08
N THR A 36 -8.78 -4.55 1.79
CA THR A 36 -10.07 -5.19 1.53
C THR A 36 -10.67 -4.70 0.22
N THR A 37 -11.20 -5.63 -0.58
CA THR A 37 -11.86 -5.30 -1.86
C THR A 37 -13.03 -4.33 -1.70
N GLU A 38 -13.74 -4.37 -0.57
CA GLU A 38 -14.84 -3.44 -0.29
C GLU A 38 -14.36 -2.00 -0.01
N ALA A 39 -13.20 -1.83 0.63
CA ALA A 39 -12.60 -0.50 0.82
C ALA A 39 -12.25 0.11 -0.55
N HIS A 40 -11.58 -0.65 -1.42
CA HIS A 40 -11.30 -0.23 -2.80
C HIS A 40 -12.57 0.07 -3.60
N ARG A 41 -13.63 -0.72 -3.43
CA ARG A 41 -14.91 -0.51 -4.14
C ARG A 41 -15.61 0.77 -3.67
N HIS A 42 -15.53 1.09 -2.38
CA HIS A 42 -16.03 2.36 -1.85
C HIS A 42 -15.29 3.59 -2.40
N LEU A 43 -13.97 3.50 -2.61
CA LEU A 43 -13.20 4.58 -3.24
C LEU A 43 -13.71 4.90 -4.65
N HIS A 44 -13.97 3.86 -5.44
CA HIS A 44 -14.35 4.01 -6.84
C HIS A 44 -15.79 4.49 -7.05
N ALA A 45 -16.67 4.35 -6.05
CA ALA A 45 -18.11 4.51 -6.19
C ALA A 45 -18.65 5.95 -6.07
N SER A 46 -17.82 6.94 -5.76
CA SER A 46 -18.24 8.35 -5.68
C SER A 46 -18.44 8.93 -7.08
N GLY A 47 -19.68 9.21 -7.50
CA GLY A 47 -20.06 9.68 -8.84
C GLY A 47 -19.59 11.10 -9.22
N VAL A 48 -18.30 11.40 -9.05
CA VAL A 48 -17.66 12.70 -9.31
C VAL A 48 -17.01 12.69 -10.70
N ALA A 49 -16.97 13.83 -11.39
CA ALA A 49 -16.37 13.94 -12.72
C ALA A 49 -14.88 13.50 -12.74
N GLY A 50 -14.51 12.74 -13.78
CA GLY A 50 -13.37 11.80 -13.76
C GLY A 50 -11.98 12.33 -13.38
N SER A 51 -11.66 13.61 -13.59
CA SER A 51 -10.34 14.17 -13.25
C SER A 51 -10.19 14.55 -11.78
N GLN A 52 -11.25 15.10 -11.17
CA GLN A 52 -11.28 15.38 -9.73
C GLN A 52 -11.49 14.09 -8.93
N HIS A 53 -12.31 13.18 -9.47
CA HIS A 53 -12.53 11.85 -8.92
C HIS A 53 -11.22 11.10 -8.76
N LYS A 54 -10.38 11.05 -9.81
CA LYS A 54 -9.09 10.35 -9.74
C LYS A 54 -8.20 10.86 -8.61
N LYS A 55 -8.07 12.18 -8.44
CA LYS A 55 -7.24 12.75 -7.37
C LYS A 55 -7.74 12.39 -5.97
N VAL A 56 -9.07 12.41 -5.77
CA VAL A 56 -9.68 12.04 -4.50
C VAL A 56 -9.50 10.54 -4.24
N VAL A 57 -9.74 9.69 -5.24
CA VAL A 57 -9.51 8.24 -5.16
C VAL A 57 -8.06 7.94 -4.81
N ASP A 58 -7.09 8.58 -5.47
CA ASP A 58 -5.66 8.37 -5.23
C ASP A 58 -5.27 8.75 -3.78
N GLN A 59 -5.82 9.85 -3.25
CA GLN A 59 -5.58 10.26 -1.86
C GLN A 59 -6.15 9.26 -0.86
N VAL A 60 -7.39 8.81 -1.05
CA VAL A 60 -8.00 7.87 -0.10
C VAL A 60 -7.36 6.47 -0.21
N ALA A 61 -6.95 6.05 -1.41
CA ALA A 61 -6.16 4.84 -1.59
C ALA A 61 -4.84 4.89 -0.81
N ALA A 62 -4.12 6.02 -0.85
CA ALA A 62 -2.89 6.20 -0.09
C ALA A 62 -3.12 6.09 1.43
N VAL A 63 -4.22 6.67 1.94
CA VAL A 63 -4.60 6.56 3.36
C VAL A 63 -4.88 5.11 3.74
N LEU A 64 -5.63 4.37 2.91
CA LEU A 64 -5.98 2.98 3.19
C LEU A 64 -4.77 2.04 3.17
N ILE A 65 -3.84 2.25 2.23
CA ILE A 65 -2.58 1.51 2.18
C ILE A 65 -1.77 1.75 3.45
N LEU A 66 -1.66 3.01 3.89
CA LEU A 66 -0.94 3.36 5.10
C LEU A 66 -1.60 2.73 6.35
N GLN A 67 -2.93 2.81 6.46
CA GLN A 67 -3.66 2.21 7.57
C GLN A 67 -3.41 0.70 7.64
N ALA A 68 -3.55 -0.01 6.51
CA ALA A 68 -3.31 -1.45 6.44
C ALA A 68 -1.87 -1.83 6.86
N PHE A 69 -0.88 -1.03 6.46
CA PHE A 69 0.51 -1.23 6.87
C PHE A 69 0.69 -1.06 8.39
N LEU A 70 0.10 -0.01 8.97
CA LEU A 70 0.21 0.27 10.40
C LEU A 70 -0.50 -0.80 11.25
N ASP A 71 -1.69 -1.24 10.84
CA ASP A 71 -2.46 -2.28 11.51
C ASP A 71 -1.68 -3.60 11.54
N ALA A 72 -1.09 -3.99 10.41
CA ALA A 72 -0.27 -5.19 10.34
C ALA A 72 1.00 -5.09 11.21
N ARG A 73 1.55 -3.88 11.38
CA ARG A 73 2.69 -3.65 12.27
C ARG A 73 2.28 -3.73 13.75
N ALA A 74 1.09 -3.24 14.10
CA ALA A 74 0.54 -3.34 15.45
C ALA A 74 0.34 -4.80 15.86
N ILE A 75 -0.31 -5.61 15.01
CA ILE A 75 -0.53 -7.05 15.26
C ILE A 75 0.80 -7.78 15.48
N ARG A 76 1.83 -7.50 14.67
CA ARG A 76 3.16 -8.10 14.83
C ARG A 76 3.84 -7.68 16.14
N ALA A 77 3.64 -6.44 16.58
CA ALA A 77 4.19 -5.95 17.83
C ALA A 77 3.55 -6.66 19.04
N GLU A 78 2.23 -6.86 19.01
CA GLU A 78 1.49 -7.62 20.04
C GLU A 78 1.96 -9.07 20.12
N GLN A 79 2.10 -9.75 18.98
CA GLN A 79 2.62 -11.13 18.91
C GLN A 79 4.04 -11.28 19.45
N HIS A 80 4.88 -10.26 19.28
CA HIS A 80 6.24 -10.27 19.81
C HIS A 80 6.28 -10.10 21.34
N ASN A 81 5.33 -9.35 21.90
CA ASN A 81 5.19 -9.11 23.33
C ASN A 81 4.61 -10.32 24.09
N GLU A 82 3.75 -11.12 23.46
CA GLU A 82 3.19 -12.34 24.07
C GLU A 82 4.16 -13.54 24.05
N ALA A 83 5.17 -13.51 23.18
CA ALA A 83 6.17 -14.55 23.04
C ALA A 83 7.45 -14.31 23.88
N SER A 84 7.50 -13.21 24.63
CA SER A 84 8.61 -12.82 25.52
C SER A 84 8.22 -12.93 27.00
#